data_AF-A0A0F9KC73-F1
#
_entry.id   AF-A0A0F9KC73-F1
#
_cell.length_a   1.000
_cell.length_b   1.000
_cell.length_c   1.000
_cell.angle_alpha   90.00
_cell.angle_beta   90.00
_cell.angle_gamma   90.00
#
_symmetry.space_group_name_H-M   'P 1'
#
loop_
_entity.id
_entity.type
_entity.pdbx_description
1 polymer ?
#
loop_
_entity_poly.entity_id
_entity_poly.type
_entity_poly.pdbx_seq_one_letter_code
_entity_poly.pdbx_strand_id
1 'polypeptide(L)'
;MSNDKPIRHIAGPYTDLVQQCTRCLKIITDNRNTYYQEGTPPPRGFAEGPVVQAGNGWYVPAEPNDPSVVDCEPMDVVEAFEHDEEQP
;
A
#
# COMPACT_ATOMS: atom_id res chain seq x y z
N MET A 1 10.06 -18.21 14.00
CA MET A 1 10.51 -16.83 13.74
C MET A 1 9.87 -16.44 12.42
N SER A 2 8.89 -15.53 12.43
CA SER A 2 8.17 -15.16 11.21
C SER A 2 9.16 -14.62 10.18
N ASN A 3 9.18 -15.26 9.02
CA ASN A 3 10.15 -15.05 7.95
C ASN A 3 9.67 -13.87 7.07
N ASP A 4 9.25 -12.77 7.70
CA ASP A 4 8.71 -11.61 6.99
C ASP A 4 9.86 -10.78 6.45
N LYS A 5 10.43 -11.22 5.33
CA LYS A 5 11.33 -10.38 4.55
C LYS A 5 10.61 -9.05 4.25
N PRO A 6 11.30 -7.91 4.31
CA PRO A 6 10.71 -6.63 3.94
C PRO A 6 10.16 -6.68 2.51
N ILE A 7 8.91 -6.25 2.33
CA ILE A 7 8.21 -6.29 1.04
C ILE A 7 8.19 -4.89 0.41
N ARG A 8 8.57 -4.78 -0.86
CA ARG A 8 8.54 -3.57 -1.67
C ARG A 8 7.20 -3.45 -2.39
N HIS A 9 6.55 -2.31 -2.21
CA HIS A 9 5.37 -1.89 -2.93
C HIS A 9 5.70 -0.67 -3.80
N ILE A 10 4.90 -0.41 -4.83
CA ILE A 10 5.02 0.77 -5.68
C ILE A 10 3.89 1.72 -5.31
N ALA A 11 4.18 2.73 -4.50
CA ALA A 11 3.22 3.78 -4.14
C ALA A 11 2.67 4.44 -5.40
N GLY A 12 1.35 4.33 -5.59
CA GLY A 12 0.61 4.98 -6.65
C GLY A 12 0.18 6.39 -6.29
N PRO A 13 -0.75 6.98 -7.05
CA PRO A 13 -1.27 8.30 -6.75
C PRO A 13 -1.96 8.31 -5.38
N TYR A 14 -1.84 9.43 -4.66
CA TYR A 14 -2.58 9.68 -3.42
C TYR A 14 -3.89 10.41 -3.75
N THR A 15 -5.00 9.68 -3.70
CA THR A 15 -6.34 10.15 -4.08
C THR A 15 -7.33 9.86 -2.97
N ASP A 16 -8.23 10.80 -2.68
CA ASP A 16 -9.28 10.64 -1.66
C ASP A 16 -8.74 10.17 -0.30
N LEU A 17 -7.58 10.71 0.10
CA LEU A 17 -6.86 10.38 1.33
C LEU A 17 -6.34 8.93 1.41
N VAL A 18 -6.33 8.20 0.30
CA VAL A 18 -5.84 6.82 0.20
C VAL A 18 -4.72 6.74 -0.83
N GLN A 19 -3.72 5.91 -0.57
CA GLN A 19 -2.71 5.52 -1.54
C GLN A 19 -2.50 4.01 -1.49
N GLN A 20 -2.50 3.42 -2.68
CA GLN A 20 -2.37 1.99 -2.88
C GLN A 20 -1.12 1.67 -3.69
N CYS A 21 -0.66 0.42 -3.54
CA CYS A 21 0.36 -0.14 -4.41
C CYS A 21 -0.20 -0.30 -5.83
N THR A 22 0.43 0.25 -6.86
CA THR A 22 -0.02 0.08 -8.26
C THR A 22 0.17 -1.34 -8.79
N ARG A 23 0.99 -2.16 -8.12
CA ARG A 23 1.26 -3.55 -8.52
C ARG A 23 0.31 -4.55 -7.85
N CYS A 24 0.13 -4.44 -6.53
CA CYS A 24 -0.61 -5.43 -5.74
C CYS A 24 -1.87 -4.86 -5.07
N LEU A 25 -2.25 -3.61 -5.36
CA LEU A 25 -3.43 -2.90 -4.85
C LEU A 25 -3.53 -2.76 -3.31
N LYS A 26 -2.54 -3.27 -2.57
CA LYS A 26 -2.45 -3.13 -1.11
C LYS A 26 -2.46 -1.65 -0.72
N ILE A 27 -3.25 -1.31 0.28
CA ILE A 27 -3.28 0.02 0.88
C ILE A 27 -1.95 0.29 1.60
N ILE A 28 -1.24 1.31 1.14
CA ILE A 28 0.00 1.82 1.75
C ILE A 28 -0.34 2.90 2.78
N THR A 29 -1.35 3.73 2.50
CA THR A 29 -1.81 4.79 3.40
C THR A 29 -3.32 4.93 3.27
N ASP A 30 -4.01 5.00 4.40
CA ASP A 30 -5.44 5.33 4.48
C ASP A 30 -5.66 6.36 5.58
N ASN A 31 -5.88 7.61 5.16
CA ASN A 31 -6.12 8.74 6.04
C ASN A 31 -7.58 9.18 6.09
N ARG A 32 -8.51 8.40 5.53
CA ARG A 32 -9.94 8.77 5.49
C ARG A 32 -10.56 8.95 6.88
N ASN A 33 -10.00 8.26 7.88
CA ASN A 33 -10.45 8.31 9.28
C ASN A 33 -9.46 9.05 10.19
N THR A 34 -8.48 9.75 9.62
CA THR A 34 -7.47 10.46 10.43
C THR A 34 -8.04 11.78 10.93
N TYR A 35 -8.08 11.96 12.26
CA TYR A 35 -8.38 13.25 12.88
C TYR A 35 -7.11 14.10 12.90
N TYR A 36 -7.19 15.33 12.40
CA TYR A 36 -6.07 16.28 12.44
C TYR A 36 -6.49 17.56 13.18
N GLN A 37 -5.57 18.10 13.99
CA GLN A 37 -5.81 19.35 14.71
C GLN A 37 -5.74 20.55 13.77
N GLU A 38 -6.51 21.59 14.08
CA GLU A 38 -6.46 22.86 13.39
C GLU A 38 -5.03 23.44 13.41
N GLY A 39 -4.52 23.86 12.25
CA GLY A 39 -3.13 24.31 12.07
C GLY A 39 -2.13 23.22 11.68
N THR A 40 -2.53 21.94 11.68
CA THR A 40 -1.68 20.85 11.16
C THR A 40 -1.80 20.79 9.64
N PRO A 41 -0.69 20.64 8.88
CA PRO A 41 -0.77 20.38 7.46
C PRO A 41 -1.66 19.15 7.17
N PRO A 42 -2.43 19.16 6.06
CA PRO A 42 -3.25 18.02 5.70
C PRO A 42 -2.38 16.76 5.50
N PRO A 43 -2.90 15.57 5.82
CA PRO A 43 -2.16 14.33 5.67
C PRO A 43 -1.83 14.09 4.19
N ARG A 44 -0.63 13.59 3.94
CA ARG A 44 -0.11 13.29 2.60
C ARG A 44 0.39 11.85 2.56
N GLY A 45 0.27 11.21 1.40
CA GLY A 45 0.91 9.94 1.12
C GLY A 45 2.41 10.10 0.84
N PHE A 46 3.03 8.98 0.45
CA PHE A 46 4.39 8.95 -0.08
C PHE A 46 4.44 9.55 -1.49
N ALA A 47 5.63 9.98 -1.92
CA ALA A 47 5.85 10.22 -3.34
C ALA A 47 5.63 8.93 -4.13
N GLU A 48 5.15 9.04 -5.37
CA GLU A 48 5.00 7.88 -6.25
C GLU A 48 6.35 7.16 -6.44
N GLY A 49 6.34 5.83 -6.32
CA GLY A 49 7.56 5.04 -6.42
C GLY A 49 7.72 3.97 -5.33
N PRO A 50 8.91 3.36 -5.20
CA PRO A 50 9.10 2.20 -4.36
C PRO A 50 9.11 2.55 -2.86
N VAL A 51 8.33 1.82 -2.08
CA VAL A 51 8.27 1.89 -0.61
C VAL A 51 8.39 0.48 -0.03
N VAL A 52 8.98 0.35 1.16
CA VAL A 52 9.22 -0.93 1.83
C VAL A 52 8.37 -1.02 3.09
N GLN A 53 7.67 -2.14 3.27
CA GLN A 53 6.97 -2.47 4.49
C GLN A 53 7.99 -2.91 5.57
N ALA A 54 8.20 -2.07 6.57
CA ALA A 54 9.16 -2.27 7.66
C ALA A 54 8.55 -2.94 8.91
N GLY A 55 7.25 -3.27 8.89
CA GLY A 55 6.53 -3.89 10.02
C GLY A 55 5.01 -3.96 9.79
N ASN A 56 4.22 -4.03 10.87
CA ASN A 56 2.75 -4.11 10.85
C ASN A 56 2.08 -2.84 10.27
N GLY A 57 2.22 -2.60 8.96
CA GLY A 57 1.66 -1.43 8.27
C GLY A 57 2.55 -0.20 8.22
N TRP A 58 3.78 -0.28 8.75
CA TRP A 58 4.75 0.81 8.62
C TRP A 58 5.49 0.71 7.29
N TYR A 59 5.56 1.84 6.57
CA TYR A 59 6.26 1.93 5.29
C TYR A 59 7.36 2.98 5.34
N VAL A 60 8.47 2.73 4.66
CA VAL A 60 9.59 3.66 4.49
C VAL A 60 9.96 3.76 3.00
N PRO A 61 10.56 4.88 2.54
CA PRO A 61 11.10 4.96 1.19
C PRO A 61 12.10 3.83 0.94
N ALA A 62 12.05 3.21 -0.24
CA ALA A 62 12.99 2.15 -0.59
C ALA A 62 14.33 2.74 -1.04
N GLU A 63 15.44 2.19 -0.54
CA GLU A 63 16.74 2.41 -1.17
C GLU A 63 16.81 1.65 -2.50
N PRO A 64 17.41 2.23 -3.55
CA PRO A 64 17.57 1.53 -4.81
C PRO A 64 18.43 0.28 -4.62
N ASN A 65 17.94 -0.86 -5.11
CA ASN A 65 18.66 -2.14 -5.20
C ASN A 65 19.02 -2.85 -3.89
N ASP A 66 18.27 -2.67 -2.79
CA ASP A 66 18.45 -3.51 -1.61
C ASP A 66 18.10 -4.99 -1.95
N PRO A 67 19.07 -5.93 -1.90
CA PRO A 67 18.85 -7.34 -2.23
C PRO A 67 18.10 -8.11 -1.14
N SER A 68 17.92 -7.53 0.05
CA SER A 68 17.18 -8.13 1.15
C SER A 68 15.66 -7.91 1.05
N VAL A 69 15.22 -6.99 0.18
CA VAL A 69 13.83 -6.60 -0.01
C VAL A 69 13.23 -7.32 -1.21
N VAL A 70 12.12 -8.02 -1.00
CA VAL A 70 11.36 -8.71 -2.06
C VAL A 70 10.27 -7.81 -2.61
N ASP A 71 9.99 -7.86 -3.90
CA ASP A 71 8.85 -7.12 -4.46
C ASP A 71 7.52 -7.80 -4.13
N CYS A 72 6.46 -7.01 -3.94
CA CYS A 72 5.11 -7.54 -3.81
C CYS A 72 4.65 -8.28 -5.08
N GLU A 73 3.79 -9.28 -4.88
CA GLU A 73 3.18 -10.03 -5.98
C GLU A 73 1.89 -9.33 -6.44
N PRO A 74 1.58 -9.33 -7.75
CA PRO A 74 0.29 -8.82 -8.22
C PRO A 74 -0.87 -9.58 -7.57
N MET A 75 -1.99 -8.89 -7.31
CA MET A 75 -3.22 -9.59 -6.94
C MET A 75 -3.76 -10.31 -8.17
N ASP A 76 -4.00 -11.61 -8.04
CA ASP A 76 -4.70 -12.40 -9.05
C ASP A 76 -6.13 -11.87 -9.20
N VAL A 77 -6.47 -11.40 -10.41
CA VAL A 77 -7.74 -10.70 -10.71
C VAL A 77 -8.94 -11.66 -10.77
N VAL A 78 -8.74 -12.95 -10.43
CA VAL A 78 -9.73 -14.01 -10.59
C VAL A 78 -10.77 -14.04 -9.45
N GLU A 79 -10.47 -13.47 -8.28
CA GLU A 79 -11.43 -13.39 -7.16
C GLU A 79 -12.36 -12.17 -7.20
N ALA A 80 -12.38 -11.40 -8.31
CA ALA A 80 -13.25 -10.23 -8.44
C ALA A 80 -14.61 -10.53 -9.08
N PHE A 81 -14.83 -11.74 -9.62
CA PHE A 81 -16.02 -12.06 -10.43
C PHE A 81 -16.92 -13.17 -9.86
N GLU A 82 -16.56 -13.85 -8.77
CA GLU A 82 -17.37 -14.96 -8.24
C GLU A 82 -18.46 -14.53 -7.24
N HIS A 83 -18.66 -13.22 -7.01
CA HIS A 83 -19.65 -12.71 -6.05
C HIS A 83 -20.79 -11.89 -6.68
N ASP A 84 -21.04 -12.02 -8.00
CA ASP A 84 -22.15 -11.32 -8.68
C ASP A 84 -23.20 -12.28 -9.32
N GLU A 85 -23.05 -13.61 -9.20
CA GLU A 85 -23.92 -14.58 -9.90
C GLU A 85 -24.83 -15.43 -8.99
N GLU A 86 -25.41 -14.87 -7.92
CA GLU A 86 -26.51 -15.55 -7.22
C GLU A 86 -27.68 -14.63 -6.84
N GLN A 87 -28.37 -14.11 -7.88
CA GLN A 87 -29.82 -13.83 -7.88
C GLN A 87 -30.35 -14.16 -9.28
N PRO A 88 -31.31 -15.10 -9.42
CA PRO A 88 -32.68 -14.89 -8.95
C PRO A 88 -33.27 -16.01 -8.08
#